data_AF-A0A2V6FWB3-F1
#
_entry.id   AF-A0A2V6FWB3-F1
#
_cell.length_a   1.000
_cell.length_b   1.000
_cell.length_c   1.000
_cell.angle_alpha   90.00
_cell.angle_beta   90.00
_cell.angle_gamma   90.00
#
_symmetry.space_group_name_H-M   'P 1'
#
loop_
_entity.id
_entity.type
_entity.pdbx_description
1 polymer ?
#
loop_
_entity_poly.entity_id
_entity_poly.type
_entity_poly.pdbx_seq_one_letter_code
_entity_poly.pdbx_strand_id
1 'polypeptide(L)'
;MFYWLQCVPVNPDPTMQGPFLNTLFPYYDDLRTDQLDVCPDCGIFTQTVGTAPNRQFVIRWKTTYFNISGTAEFEVLLTEGSDTLSVIYGASADTGATATSGIQQDDFIVFTSFSCFEATLTEGVRVDYIPTGCGSPTPTPTATATPTATATVAPRPTPTPRPRPTPPPRP
;
A
#
# COMPACT_ATOMS: atom_id res chain seq x y z
N MET A 1 -12.55 -16.65 -19.58
CA MET A 1 -13.47 -15.81 -18.79
C MET A 1 -12.73 -15.55 -17.48
N PHE A 2 -12.25 -14.33 -17.26
CA PHE A 2 -11.30 -14.01 -16.18
C PHE A 2 -11.96 -13.31 -14.98
N TYR A 3 -13.27 -13.07 -15.05
CA TYR A 3 -14.06 -12.44 -14.00
C TYR A 3 -15.40 -13.16 -13.84
N TRP A 4 -15.80 -13.34 -12.58
CA TRP A 4 -17.06 -13.96 -12.20
C TRP A 4 -17.95 -12.87 -11.62
N LEU A 5 -19.09 -12.64 -12.26
CA LEU A 5 -20.10 -11.69 -11.80
C LEU A 5 -20.81 -12.27 -10.57
N GLN A 6 -20.20 -12.10 -9.41
CA GLN A 6 -20.68 -12.55 -8.11
C GLN A 6 -20.40 -11.51 -7.04
N CYS A 7 -21.30 -11.44 -6.06
CA CYS A 7 -21.11 -10.67 -4.84
C CYS A 7 -20.32 -11.46 -3.80
N VAL A 8 -19.82 -10.77 -2.78
CA VAL A 8 -19.17 -11.44 -1.64
C VAL A 8 -20.17 -12.37 -0.92
N PRO A 9 -19.82 -13.63 -0.61
CA PRO A 9 -18.51 -14.25 -0.81
C PRO A 9 -18.28 -14.66 -2.26
N VAL A 10 -17.19 -14.19 -2.84
CA VAL A 10 -16.77 -14.54 -4.19
C VAL A 10 -16.12 -15.91 -4.14
N ASN A 11 -16.74 -16.88 -4.82
CA ASN A 11 -16.21 -18.24 -4.93
C ASN A 11 -15.98 -18.55 -6.42
N PRO A 12 -14.76 -18.34 -6.93
CA PRO A 12 -14.46 -18.66 -8.33
C PRO A 12 -14.64 -20.16 -8.56
N ASP A 13 -15.01 -20.55 -9.77
CA ASP A 13 -15.23 -21.96 -10.10
C ASP A 13 -14.00 -22.81 -9.71
N PRO A 14 -14.15 -23.77 -8.76
CA PRO A 14 -13.04 -24.55 -8.23
C PRO A 14 -12.37 -25.45 -9.27
N THR A 15 -13.00 -25.65 -10.44
CA THR A 15 -12.41 -26.40 -11.56
C THR A 15 -11.43 -25.58 -12.39
N MET A 16 -11.46 -24.25 -12.25
CA MET A 16 -10.67 -23.31 -13.04
C MET A 16 -9.72 -22.46 -12.19
N GLN A 17 -10.15 -22.06 -10.99
CA GLN A 17 -9.40 -21.19 -10.07
C GLN A 17 -9.70 -21.63 -8.63
N GLY A 18 -8.65 -21.73 -7.80
CA GLY A 18 -8.83 -22.05 -6.38
C GLY A 18 -9.65 -20.98 -5.65
N PRO A 19 -10.21 -21.29 -4.46
CA PRO A 19 -11.06 -20.37 -3.73
C PRO A 19 -10.31 -19.08 -3.36
N PHE A 20 -11.00 -17.94 -3.41
CA PHE A 20 -10.54 -16.76 -2.67
C PHE A 20 -10.74 -17.03 -1.19
N LEU A 21 -9.63 -17.16 -0.45
CA LEU A 21 -9.62 -17.35 0.99
C LEU A 21 -9.81 -15.99 1.69
N ASN A 22 -9.11 -15.72 2.79
CA ASN A 22 -9.06 -14.39 3.42
C ASN A 22 -8.71 -13.29 2.41
N THR A 23 -9.71 -12.52 1.99
CA THR A 23 -9.59 -11.58 0.87
C THR A 23 -10.36 -10.30 1.13
N LEU A 24 -9.72 -9.17 0.86
CA LEU A 24 -10.35 -7.85 0.72
C LEU A 24 -10.56 -7.58 -0.77
N PHE A 25 -11.81 -7.33 -1.15
CA PHE A 25 -12.23 -6.87 -2.47
C PHE A 25 -12.52 -5.37 -2.38
N PRO A 26 -11.55 -4.49 -2.66
CA PRO A 26 -11.81 -3.05 -2.63
C PRO A 26 -12.67 -2.61 -3.80
N TYR A 27 -12.44 -3.17 -4.99
CA TYR A 27 -13.23 -2.92 -6.19
C TYR A 27 -13.05 -4.11 -7.15
N TYR A 28 -13.87 -5.15 -6.98
CA TYR A 28 -13.80 -6.37 -7.77
C TYR A 28 -14.61 -6.23 -9.07
N ASP A 29 -13.88 -5.96 -10.15
CA ASP A 29 -14.40 -5.74 -11.51
C ASP A 29 -13.27 -5.95 -12.56
N ASP A 30 -13.60 -5.88 -13.84
CA ASP A 30 -12.68 -5.98 -14.98
C ASP A 30 -11.88 -4.67 -15.18
N LEU A 31 -10.94 -4.40 -14.26
CA LEU A 31 -10.09 -3.21 -14.26
C LEU A 31 -8.74 -3.43 -14.94
N ARG A 32 -8.21 -2.37 -15.55
CA ARG A 32 -6.95 -2.35 -16.30
C ARG A 32 -6.07 -1.16 -15.94
N THR A 33 -4.76 -1.34 -16.02
CA THR A 33 -3.76 -0.27 -15.87
C THR A 33 -2.86 -0.11 -17.10
N ASP A 34 -3.07 -0.91 -18.15
CA ASP A 34 -2.21 -0.97 -19.33
C ASP A 34 -2.70 -0.10 -20.50
N GLN A 35 -3.86 0.56 -20.37
CA GLN A 35 -4.43 1.46 -21.38
C GLN A 35 -3.89 2.90 -21.25
N LEU A 36 -2.58 3.06 -21.44
CA LEU A 36 -1.90 4.34 -21.22
C LEU A 36 -2.27 5.45 -22.22
N ASP A 37 -2.82 5.11 -23.39
CA ASP A 37 -3.33 6.11 -24.34
C ASP A 37 -4.61 6.80 -23.82
N VAL A 38 -5.40 6.10 -23.00
CA VAL A 38 -6.65 6.59 -22.40
C VAL A 38 -6.38 7.21 -21.04
N CYS A 39 -5.49 6.60 -20.27
CA CYS A 39 -5.14 7.00 -18.92
C CYS A 39 -3.62 6.97 -18.74
N PRO A 40 -2.92 8.04 -19.16
CA PRO A 40 -1.46 8.08 -19.16
C PRO A 40 -0.82 7.95 -17.77
N ASP A 41 -1.59 8.23 -16.73
CA ASP A 41 -1.19 8.15 -15.32
C ASP A 41 -1.88 7.00 -14.55
N CYS A 42 -2.50 6.05 -15.25
CA CYS A 42 -3.03 4.84 -14.63
C CYS A 42 -1.91 3.97 -14.06
N GLY A 43 -2.21 3.29 -12.96
CA GLY A 43 -1.24 2.47 -12.25
C GLY A 43 -1.69 2.05 -10.87
N ILE A 44 -0.81 1.30 -10.22
CA ILE A 44 -0.93 0.93 -8.81
C ILE A 44 0.22 1.62 -8.09
N PHE A 45 -0.12 2.44 -7.11
CA PHE A 45 0.81 3.27 -6.36
C PHE A 45 0.81 2.84 -4.91
N THR A 46 1.98 2.83 -4.28
CA THR A 46 2.10 2.54 -2.86
C THR A 46 2.85 3.64 -2.14
N GLN A 47 2.48 3.90 -0.91
CA GLN A 47 3.16 4.85 -0.05
C GLN A 47 3.08 4.41 1.41
N THR A 48 4.18 4.52 2.14
CA THR A 48 4.14 4.50 3.60
C THR A 48 4.26 5.92 4.11
N VAL A 49 3.31 6.35 4.94
CA VAL A 49 3.32 7.65 5.61
C VAL A 49 3.41 7.49 7.12
N GLY A 50 3.91 8.51 7.80
CA GLY A 50 4.12 8.49 9.24
C GLY A 50 5.42 7.80 9.66
N THR A 51 5.54 7.53 10.96
CA THR A 51 6.71 6.90 11.58
C THR A 51 6.24 5.84 12.55
N ALA A 52 7.02 4.76 12.71
CA ALA A 52 6.67 3.70 13.65
C ALA A 52 6.49 4.27 15.07
N PRO A 53 5.52 3.77 15.87
CA PRO A 53 4.58 2.69 15.56
C PRO A 53 3.25 3.16 14.93
N ASN A 54 3.20 4.36 14.33
CA ASN A 54 1.98 4.97 13.79
C ASN A 54 2.10 5.19 12.27
N ARG A 55 2.52 4.16 11.53
CA ARG A 55 2.59 4.23 10.06
C ARG A 55 1.27 3.87 9.42
N GLN A 56 1.06 4.39 8.22
CA GLN A 56 0.01 3.93 7.32
C GLN A 56 0.62 3.47 6.01
N PHE A 57 0.21 2.30 5.53
CA PHE A 57 0.51 1.82 4.20
C PHE A 57 -0.71 2.03 3.31
N VAL A 58 -0.53 2.87 2.29
CA VAL A 58 -1.53 3.23 1.30
C VAL A 58 -1.23 2.48 0.02
N ILE A 59 -2.25 1.86 -0.57
CA ILE A 59 -2.22 1.30 -1.92
C ILE A 59 -3.32 2.02 -2.71
N ARG A 60 -2.96 2.74 -3.76
CA ARG A 60 -3.92 3.47 -4.60
C ARG A 60 -3.93 2.87 -6.00
N TRP A 61 -5.12 2.62 -6.52
CA TRP A 61 -5.36 2.24 -7.89
C TRP A 61 -5.94 3.41 -8.67
N LYS A 62 -5.40 3.62 -9.86
CA LYS A 62 -6.01 4.42 -10.91
C LYS A 62 -6.10 3.54 -12.16
N THR A 63 -7.31 3.21 -12.57
CA THR A 63 -7.56 2.19 -13.60
C THR A 63 -8.49 2.71 -14.67
N THR A 64 -8.47 2.06 -15.82
CA THR A 64 -9.56 2.06 -16.80
C THR A 64 -10.38 0.77 -16.64
N TYR A 65 -11.57 0.72 -17.22
CA TYR A 65 -12.34 -0.52 -17.34
C TYR A 65 -11.99 -1.27 -18.63
N PHE A 66 -12.17 -2.58 -18.65
CA PHE A 66 -11.98 -3.40 -19.86
C PHE A 66 -13.08 -3.16 -20.91
N ASN A 67 -14.33 -3.00 -20.47
CA ASN A 67 -15.53 -2.92 -21.32
C ASN A 67 -16.40 -1.66 -21.10
N ILE A 68 -15.99 -0.75 -20.22
CA ILE A 68 -16.67 0.51 -19.92
C ILE A 68 -15.71 1.68 -20.25
N SER A 69 -16.24 2.80 -20.71
CA SER A 69 -15.42 4.01 -20.93
C SER A 69 -15.24 4.77 -19.62
N GLY A 70 -14.04 5.28 -19.39
CA GLY A 70 -13.70 6.08 -18.22
C GLY A 70 -12.74 5.36 -17.27
N THR A 71 -12.58 5.95 -16.08
CA THR A 71 -11.61 5.51 -15.07
C THR A 71 -12.27 5.18 -13.74
N ALA A 72 -11.55 4.45 -12.90
CA ALA A 72 -11.87 4.26 -11.49
C ALA A 72 -10.63 4.56 -10.64
N GLU A 73 -10.82 5.35 -9.59
CA GLU A 73 -9.81 5.60 -8.57
C GLU A 73 -10.31 5.15 -7.21
N PHE A 74 -9.47 4.41 -6.47
CA PHE A 74 -9.74 4.00 -5.11
C PHE A 74 -8.44 3.66 -4.39
N GLU A 75 -8.45 3.68 -3.07
CA GLU A 75 -7.30 3.35 -2.25
C GLU A 75 -7.65 2.46 -1.07
N VAL A 76 -6.68 1.63 -0.69
CA VAL A 76 -6.69 0.82 0.53
C VAL A 76 -5.70 1.46 1.50
N LEU A 77 -6.15 1.65 2.73
CA LEU A 77 -5.35 2.20 3.83
C LEU A 77 -5.23 1.15 4.95
N LEU A 78 -3.99 0.74 5.21
CA LEU A 78 -3.66 -0.18 6.30
C LEU A 78 -2.90 0.58 7.38
N THR A 79 -3.45 0.60 8.60
CA THR A 79 -2.85 1.34 9.72
C THR A 79 -2.07 0.39 10.62
N GLU A 80 -0.80 0.71 10.89
CA GLU A 80 0.03 -0.05 11.82
C GLU A 80 -0.64 -0.12 13.20
N GLY A 81 -0.73 -1.33 13.76
CA GLY A 81 -1.39 -1.55 15.05
C GLY A 81 -2.92 -1.47 14.99
N SER A 82 -3.54 -1.56 13.81
CA SER A 82 -5.00 -1.63 13.65
C SER A 82 -5.42 -2.91 12.94
N ASP A 83 -6.56 -3.47 13.36
CA ASP A 83 -7.26 -4.56 12.66
C ASP A 83 -8.24 -4.04 11.61
N THR A 84 -8.31 -2.72 11.39
CA THR A 84 -9.21 -2.12 10.41
C THR A 84 -8.58 -2.09 9.03
N LEU A 85 -9.29 -2.64 8.05
CA LEU A 85 -8.97 -2.51 6.64
C LEU A 85 -9.87 -1.41 6.06
N SER A 86 -9.28 -0.32 5.60
CA SER A 86 -10.04 0.82 5.08
C SER A 86 -9.94 0.88 3.56
N VAL A 87 -11.07 1.12 2.89
CA VAL A 87 -11.14 1.44 1.46
C VAL A 87 -11.74 2.83 1.31
N ILE A 88 -11.11 3.69 0.52
CA ILE A 88 -11.60 5.04 0.20
C ILE A 88 -11.80 5.11 -1.30
N TYR A 89 -12.99 5.51 -1.73
CA TYR A 89 -13.35 5.60 -3.13
C TYR A 89 -13.12 7.02 -3.66
N GLY A 90 -12.46 7.11 -4.80
CA GLY A 90 -12.28 8.33 -5.57
C GLY A 90 -13.29 8.43 -6.71
N ALA A 91 -13.00 9.28 -7.69
CA ALA A 91 -13.82 9.41 -8.88
C ALA A 91 -13.86 8.09 -9.68
N SER A 92 -15.07 7.68 -10.07
CA SER A 92 -15.31 6.48 -10.88
C SER A 92 -16.42 6.74 -11.89
N ALA A 93 -16.26 6.22 -13.10
CA ALA A 93 -17.28 6.32 -14.15
C ALA A 93 -18.51 5.43 -13.88
N ASP A 94 -18.32 4.28 -13.23
CA ASP A 94 -19.36 3.29 -12.98
C ASP A 94 -19.92 3.37 -11.55
N THR A 95 -19.18 3.99 -10.62
CA THR A 95 -19.54 4.12 -9.19
C THR A 95 -19.90 2.80 -8.51
N GLY A 96 -19.43 1.68 -9.06
CA GLY A 96 -19.63 0.33 -8.52
C GLY A 96 -20.85 -0.43 -9.04
N ALA A 97 -21.59 0.10 -10.02
CA ALA A 97 -22.75 -0.57 -10.60
C ALA A 97 -22.42 -1.95 -11.21
N THR A 98 -21.18 -2.19 -11.63
CA THR A 98 -20.69 -3.52 -12.07
C THR A 98 -19.70 -4.16 -11.11
N ALA A 99 -19.40 -3.51 -9.99
CA ALA A 99 -18.37 -3.96 -9.06
C ALA A 99 -18.94 -4.69 -7.85
N THR A 100 -18.07 -5.48 -7.22
CA THR A 100 -18.30 -6.01 -5.87
C THR A 100 -17.26 -5.44 -4.91
N SER A 101 -17.67 -5.11 -3.69
CA SER A 101 -16.73 -4.74 -2.62
C SER A 101 -17.09 -5.39 -1.30
N GLY A 102 -16.08 -5.79 -0.54
CA GLY A 102 -16.27 -6.48 0.72
C GLY A 102 -15.06 -7.26 1.20
N ILE A 103 -15.24 -8.00 2.28
CA ILE A 103 -14.24 -8.93 2.83
C ILE A 103 -14.87 -10.33 2.99
N GLN A 104 -14.08 -11.37 2.82
CA GLN A 104 -14.48 -12.74 3.15
C GLN A 104 -13.36 -13.51 3.85
N GLN A 105 -13.76 -14.53 4.59
CA GLN A 105 -12.88 -15.47 5.27
C GLN A 105 -12.87 -16.83 4.58
N ASP A 106 -11.78 -17.58 4.79
CA ASP A 106 -11.43 -18.90 4.27
C ASP A 106 -12.55 -19.91 3.96
N ASP A 107 -13.66 -19.90 4.72
CA ASP A 107 -14.76 -20.87 4.60
C ASP A 107 -15.99 -20.35 3.84
N PHE A 108 -15.95 -19.09 3.37
CA PHE A 108 -17.07 -18.37 2.75
C PHE A 108 -18.30 -18.16 3.65
N ILE A 109 -18.22 -18.51 4.94
CA ILE A 109 -19.33 -18.35 5.90
C ILE A 109 -19.24 -16.98 6.56
N VAL A 110 -18.02 -16.54 6.88
CA VAL A 110 -17.78 -15.23 7.47
C VAL A 110 -17.41 -14.24 6.36
N PHE A 111 -18.31 -13.30 6.08
CA PHE A 111 -18.08 -12.28 5.08
C PHE A 111 -18.87 -10.99 5.38
N THR A 112 -18.46 -9.91 4.74
CA THR A 112 -19.17 -8.62 4.76
C THR A 112 -19.14 -8.04 3.37
N SER A 113 -20.32 -7.84 2.78
CA SER A 113 -20.49 -7.15 1.49
C SER A 113 -20.88 -5.70 1.73
N PHE A 114 -20.26 -4.78 1.01
CA PHE A 114 -20.65 -3.36 1.00
C PHE A 114 -21.33 -2.96 -0.31
N SER A 115 -20.78 -3.40 -1.45
CA SER A 115 -21.38 -3.20 -2.77
C SER A 115 -21.42 -4.51 -3.55
N CYS A 116 -22.51 -4.68 -4.30
CA CYS A 116 -22.89 -5.89 -5.02
C CYS A 116 -23.64 -5.46 -6.28
N PHE A 117 -22.91 -5.04 -7.31
CA PHE A 117 -23.49 -4.54 -8.56
C PHE A 117 -24.42 -3.34 -8.36
N GLU A 118 -24.00 -2.40 -7.52
CA GLU A 118 -24.79 -1.25 -7.10
C GLU A 118 -23.92 0.00 -7.09
N ALA A 119 -24.48 1.12 -7.60
CA ALA A 119 -23.82 2.41 -7.76
C ALA A 119 -23.58 3.15 -6.43
N THR A 120 -22.89 2.50 -5.49
CA THR A 120 -22.66 2.96 -4.12
C THR A 120 -21.21 3.34 -3.82
N LEU A 121 -20.26 2.98 -4.70
CA LEU A 121 -18.84 3.27 -4.59
C LEU A 121 -18.54 4.68 -5.12
N THR A 122 -19.15 5.68 -4.49
CA THR A 122 -19.05 7.08 -4.90
C THR A 122 -17.87 7.80 -4.26
N GLU A 123 -17.40 8.86 -4.91
CA GLU A 123 -16.25 9.63 -4.46
C GLU A 123 -16.44 10.16 -3.03
N GLY A 124 -15.41 9.97 -2.20
CA GLY A 124 -15.39 10.38 -0.80
C GLY A 124 -15.98 9.37 0.18
N VAL A 125 -16.62 8.29 -0.32
CA VAL A 125 -17.05 7.19 0.54
C VAL A 125 -15.83 6.46 1.09
N ARG A 126 -15.82 6.26 2.40
CA ARG A 126 -14.87 5.40 3.11
C ARG A 126 -15.63 4.22 3.72
N VAL A 127 -15.09 3.02 3.54
CA VAL A 127 -15.59 1.80 4.16
C VAL A 127 -14.50 1.20 5.01
N ASP A 128 -14.80 1.03 6.29
CA ASP A 128 -13.91 0.39 7.26
C ASP A 128 -14.41 -1.03 7.54
N TYR A 129 -13.64 -2.03 7.11
CA TYR A 129 -13.89 -3.43 7.40
C TYR A 129 -13.11 -3.85 8.63
N ILE A 130 -13.79 -4.48 9.58
CA ILE A 130 -13.20 -5.01 10.81
C ILE A 130 -13.40 -6.53 10.78
N PRO A 131 -12.42 -7.32 10.30
CA PRO A 131 -12.55 -8.76 10.25
C PRO A 131 -12.75 -9.34 11.66
N THR A 132 -13.72 -10.23 11.82
CA THR A 132 -13.93 -10.93 13.08
C THR A 132 -12.83 -11.96 13.31
N GLY A 133 -12.26 -12.01 14.52
CA GLY A 133 -11.24 -13.01 14.88
C GLY A 133 -9.79 -12.54 14.71
N CYS A 134 -9.55 -11.29 14.30
CA CYS A 134 -8.25 -10.67 14.50
C CYS A 134 -7.96 -10.54 16.00
N GLY A 135 -6.86 -11.11 16.46
CA GLY A 135 -6.35 -10.82 17.80
C GLY A 135 -5.87 -9.38 17.84
N SER A 136 -6.19 -8.62 18.89
CA SER A 136 -5.73 -7.24 19.00
C SER A 136 -4.21 -7.17 18.80
N PRO A 137 -3.71 -6.30 17.89
CA PRO A 137 -2.30 -6.21 17.60
C PRO A 137 -1.57 -5.81 18.87
N THR A 138 -0.74 -6.71 19.38
CA THR A 138 0.15 -6.38 20.50
C THR A 138 1.31 -5.58 19.93
N PRO A 139 1.56 -4.33 20.37
CA PRO A 139 2.69 -3.55 19.88
C PRO A 139 3.97 -4.35 20.13
N THR A 140 4.65 -4.73 19.05
CA THR A 140 5.97 -5.37 19.15
C THR A 140 6.98 -4.28 19.50
N PRO A 141 7.80 -4.43 20.55
CA PRO A 141 8.81 -3.43 20.89
C PRO A 141 9.73 -3.20 19.68
N THR A 142 9.76 -1.96 19.20
CA THR A 142 10.63 -1.57 18.07
C THR A 142 12.08 -1.58 18.56
N ALA A 143 12.97 -2.28 17.85
CA ALA A 143 14.40 -2.21 18.12
C ALA A 143 14.85 -0.76 17.99
N THR A 144 15.19 -0.13 19.11
CA THR A 144 15.78 1.21 19.10
C THR A 144 17.19 1.07 18.54
N ALA A 145 17.49 1.76 17.43
CA ALA A 145 18.85 1.80 16.91
C ALA A 145 19.76 2.47 17.95
N THR A 146 20.59 1.69 18.64
CA THR A 146 21.64 2.23 19.51
C THR A 146 22.62 3.00 18.64
N PRO A 147 22.92 4.29 18.90
CA PRO A 147 23.91 5.02 18.14
C PRO A 147 25.29 4.34 18.29
N THR A 148 25.81 3.78 17.20
CA THR A 148 27.18 3.27 17.15
C THR A 148 28.14 4.46 17.23
N ALA A 149 29.06 4.45 18.20
CA ALA A 149 30.09 5.46 18.32
C ALA A 149 30.89 5.56 17.01
N THR A 150 30.79 6.69 16.31
CA THR A 150 31.60 6.96 15.12
C THR A 150 33.02 7.27 15.58
N ALA A 151 34.01 6.49 15.11
CA ALA A 151 35.40 6.76 15.41
C ALA A 151 35.79 8.14 14.86
N THR A 152 36.05 9.10 15.75
CA THR A 152 36.55 10.42 15.37
C THR A 152 38.03 10.28 15.01
N VAL A 153 38.38 10.58 13.76
CA VAL A 153 39.78 10.55 13.31
C VAL A 153 40.56 11.61 14.09
N ALA A 154 41.58 11.19 14.84
CA ALA A 154 42.44 12.11 15.58
C ALA A 154 43.17 13.07 14.63
N PRO A 155 43.31 14.36 14.98
CA PRO A 155 44.02 15.32 14.15
C PRO A 155 45.48 14.87 13.96
N ARG A 156 45.89 14.77 12.70
CA ARG A 156 47.27 14.44 12.33
C ARG A 156 48.19 15.57 12.80
N PRO A 157 49.29 15.29 13.53
CA PRO A 157 50.23 16.33 13.93
C PRO A 157 50.85 16.98 12.69
N THR A 158 50.76 18.31 12.60
CA THR A 158 51.38 19.11 11.55
C THR A 158 52.90 19.01 11.66
N PRO A 159 53.64 18.68 10.59
CA PRO A 159 55.09 18.60 10.64
C PRO A 159 55.70 19.97 10.94
N THR A 160 56.51 20.04 11.99
CA THR A 160 57.22 21.26 12.41
C THR A 160 58.30 21.63 11.38
N PRO A 161 58.37 22.88 10.90
CA PRO A 161 59.42 23.29 9.98
C PRO A 161 60.80 23.24 10.65
N ARG A 162 61.74 22.53 10.02
CA ARG A 162 63.13 22.42 10.50
C ARG A 162 63.89 23.72 10.22
N PRO A 163 64.62 24.30 11.18
CA PRO A 163 65.45 25.47 10.92
C PRO A 163 66.56 25.14 9.92
N ARG A 164 66.72 26.01 8.93
CA ARG A 164 67.75 25.94 7.89
C ARG A 164 69.12 26.30 8.51
N PRO A 165 70.17 25.49 8.35
CA PRO A 165 71.49 25.86 8.85
C PRO A 165 72.01 27.12 8.16
N THR A 166 72.51 28.07 8.95
CA THR A 166 73.16 29.29 8.49
C THR A 166 74.48 28.95 7.80
N PRO A 167 74.79 29.49 6.60
CA PRO A 167 76.09 29.28 5.98
C PRO A 167 77.21 29.94 6.82
N PRO A 168 78.42 29.35 6.89
CA PRO A 168 79.55 29.98 7.55
C PRO A 168 80.04 31.22 6.79
N PRO A 169 80.58 32.23 7.49
CA PRO A 169 81.12 33.43 6.86
C PRO A 169 82.38 33.09 6.05
N ARG A 170 82.53 33.77 4.90
CA ARG A 170 83.66 33.62 3.98
C ARG A 170 84.82 34.55 4.43
N PRO A 171 86.09 34.10 4.36
CA PRO A 171 87.24 34.98 4.58
C PRO A 171 87.40 36.02 3.47
#